data_AF-A0A8J7PXG2-F1
#
_entry.id   AF-A0A8J7PXG2-F1
#
_cell.length_a   1.000
_cell.length_b   1.000
_cell.length_c   1.000
_cell.angle_alpha   90.00
_cell.angle_beta   90.00
_cell.angle_gamma   90.00
#
_symmetry.space_group_name_H-M   'P 1'
#
loop_
_entity.id
_entity.type
_entity.pdbx_description
1 polymer ?
#
loop_
_entity_poly.entity_id
_entity_poly.type
_entity_poly.pdbx_seq_one_letter_code
_entity_poly.pdbx_strand_id
1 'polypeptide(L)'
;MSNESITVTNDADYRTALNAGYKPENIKISAPDNSAAIEAARREGVESGKADGLREGRELGATAERERVKGINDLHVAGFEAERDAAVAAGTSIADYAVVQAKAIKDRGITVDAMKRDSKGAPHAAPGDPTAGASSWDRIVDRHKAKAKAA
;
A
#
# COMPACT_ATOMS: atom_id res chain seq x y z
N MET A 1 -12.11 -69.05 43.34
CA MET A 1 -12.58 -67.96 42.46
C MET A 1 -12.72 -66.73 43.33
N SER A 2 -11.93 -65.68 43.07
CA SER A 2 -12.01 -64.44 43.84
C SER A 2 -13.36 -63.76 43.55
N ASN A 3 -14.06 -63.36 44.60
CA ASN A 3 -15.31 -62.58 44.52
C ASN A 3 -15.03 -61.08 44.40
N GLU A 4 -13.84 -60.74 43.89
CA GLU A 4 -13.29 -59.38 43.89
C GLU A 4 -13.55 -58.73 42.53
N SER A 5 -14.11 -57.52 42.54
CA SER A 5 -14.38 -56.77 41.31
C SER A 5 -13.15 -55.99 40.87
N ILE A 6 -12.82 -56.02 39.57
CA ILE A 6 -11.73 -55.26 38.97
C ILE A 6 -12.27 -54.20 38.00
N THR A 7 -11.60 -53.06 37.91
CA THR A 7 -11.91 -52.02 36.91
C THR A 7 -10.86 -52.02 35.81
N VAL A 8 -11.30 -52.00 34.55
CA VAL A 8 -10.45 -51.97 33.35
C VAL A 8 -10.83 -50.78 32.47
N THR A 9 -9.89 -50.26 31.69
CA THR A 9 -10.11 -49.04 30.87
C THR A 9 -10.01 -49.23 29.37
N ASN A 10 -9.56 -50.40 28.91
CA ASN A 10 -9.39 -50.72 27.50
C ASN A 10 -9.61 -52.22 27.24
N ASP A 11 -9.69 -52.59 25.97
CA ASP A 11 -9.95 -53.98 25.54
C ASP A 11 -8.82 -54.95 25.92
N ALA A 12 -7.57 -54.49 25.93
CA ALA A 12 -6.42 -55.32 26.31
C ALA A 12 -6.48 -55.72 27.80
N ASP A 13 -6.84 -54.78 28.67
CA ASP A 13 -7.03 -55.02 30.10
C ASP A 13 -8.23 -55.93 30.35
N TYR A 14 -9.32 -55.74 29.59
CA TYR A 14 -10.50 -56.61 29.65
C TYR A 14 -10.16 -58.07 29.30
N ARG A 15 -9.42 -58.29 28.22
CA ARG A 15 -8.96 -59.62 27.79
C ARG A 15 -7.99 -60.25 28.80
N THR A 16 -7.13 -59.43 29.39
CA THR A 16 -6.21 -59.87 30.45
C THR A 16 -6.96 -60.33 31.70
N ALA A 17 -8.00 -59.59 32.10
CA ALA A 17 -8.85 -59.94 33.23
C ALA A 17 -9.63 -61.26 32.98
N LEU A 18 -10.16 -61.47 31.77
CA LEU A 18 -10.81 -62.73 31.40
C LEU A 18 -9.84 -63.91 31.45
N ASN A 19 -8.64 -63.76 30.91
CA ASN A 19 -7.60 -64.79 30.93
C ASN A 19 -7.10 -65.10 32.35
N ALA A 20 -7.13 -64.12 33.25
CA ALA A 20 -6.83 -64.30 34.67
C ALA A 20 -7.95 -64.99 35.46
N GLY A 21 -9.08 -65.32 34.82
CA GLY A 21 -10.19 -66.06 35.44
C GLY A 21 -11.21 -65.19 36.18
N TYR A 22 -11.20 -63.87 35.99
CA TYR A 22 -12.28 -63.01 36.47
C TYR A 22 -13.56 -63.29 35.67
N LYS A 23 -14.68 -63.45 36.38
CA LYS A 23 -15.99 -63.56 35.74
C LYS A 23 -16.40 -62.22 35.13
N PRO A 24 -17.10 -62.20 33.97
CA PRO A 24 -17.56 -60.96 33.35
C PRO A 24 -18.37 -60.05 34.29
N GLU A 25 -19.20 -60.62 35.17
CA GLU A 25 -19.97 -59.83 36.16
C GLU A 25 -19.10 -59.06 37.17
N ASN A 26 -17.84 -59.46 37.35
CA ASN A 26 -16.88 -58.84 38.27
C ASN A 26 -15.92 -57.88 37.56
N ILE A 27 -16.04 -57.66 36.25
CA ILE A 27 -15.19 -56.74 35.48
C ILE A 27 -15.99 -55.47 35.17
N LYS A 28 -15.55 -54.34 35.72
CA LYS A 28 -16.15 -53.02 35.48
C LYS A 28 -15.34 -52.30 34.42
N ILE A 29 -16.00 -51.89 33.33
CA ILE A 29 -15.35 -51.06 32.31
C ILE A 29 -15.56 -49.60 32.71
N SER A 30 -14.46 -48.86 32.82
CA SER A 30 -14.46 -47.42 33.05
C SER A 30 -13.78 -46.71 31.89
N ALA A 31 -14.34 -45.61 31.41
CA ALA A 31 -13.66 -44.81 30.41
C ALA A 31 -12.43 -44.14 31.05
N PRO A 32 -11.27 -44.08 30.37
CA PRO A 32 -10.15 -43.29 30.83
C PRO A 32 -10.56 -41.81 30.92
N ASP A 33 -10.15 -41.13 31.99
CA ASP A 33 -10.35 -39.70 32.14
C ASP A 33 -9.40 -38.96 31.19
N ASN A 34 -9.95 -38.48 30.08
CA ASN A 34 -9.23 -37.74 29.05
C ASN A 34 -9.35 -36.21 29.23
N SER A 35 -9.93 -35.73 30.33
CA SER A 35 -10.19 -34.29 30.54
C SER A 35 -8.93 -33.44 30.37
N ALA A 36 -7.80 -33.85 30.97
CA ALA A 36 -6.53 -33.16 30.84
C ALA A 36 -5.99 -33.14 29.39
N ALA A 37 -6.12 -34.25 28.66
CA ALA A 37 -5.70 -34.34 27.27
C ALA A 37 -6.55 -33.46 26.34
N ILE A 38 -7.85 -33.40 26.60
CA ILE A 38 -8.80 -32.53 25.86
C ILE A 38 -8.48 -31.05 26.12
N GLU A 39 -8.21 -30.67 27.37
CA GLU A 39 -7.82 -29.29 27.70
C GLU A 39 -6.49 -28.90 27.07
N ALA A 40 -5.51 -29.81 27.05
CA ALA A 40 -4.22 -29.59 26.41
C ALA A 40 -4.38 -29.38 24.89
N ALA A 41 -5.10 -30.27 24.21
CA ALA A 41 -5.38 -30.15 22.78
C ALA A 41 -6.15 -28.87 22.43
N ARG A 42 -7.10 -28.45 23.27
CA ARG A 42 -7.82 -27.19 23.07
C ARG A 42 -6.88 -25.99 23.18
N ARG A 43 -6.00 -25.97 24.18
CA ARG A 43 -5.03 -24.89 24.37
C ARG A 43 -4.09 -24.77 23.17
N GLU A 44 -3.54 -25.90 22.72
CA GLU A 44 -2.66 -25.98 21.56
C GLU A 44 -3.37 -25.49 20.28
N GLY A 45 -4.61 -25.94 20.05
CA GLY A 45 -5.40 -25.50 18.90
C GLY A 45 -5.68 -23.99 18.90
N VAL A 46 -5.97 -23.40 20.07
CA VAL A 46 -6.16 -21.95 20.20
C VAL A 46 -4.85 -21.19 19.97
N GLU A 47 -3.73 -21.70 20.49
CA GLU A 47 -2.42 -21.07 20.32
C GLU A 47 -1.98 -21.09 18.85
N SER A 48 -2.09 -22.26 18.19
CA SER A 48 -1.80 -22.39 16.76
C SER A 48 -2.70 -21.49 15.91
N GLY A 49 -4.01 -21.50 16.18
CA GLY A 49 -4.96 -20.67 15.43
C GLY A 49 -4.70 -19.18 15.56
N LYS A 50 -4.28 -18.71 16.75
CA LYS A 50 -3.86 -17.31 16.95
C LYS A 50 -2.59 -16.97 16.17
N ALA A 51 -1.60 -17.86 16.19
CA ALA A 51 -0.36 -17.66 15.46
C ALA A 51 -0.59 -17.58 13.94
N ASP A 52 -1.42 -18.48 13.40
CA ASP A 52 -1.79 -18.48 11.99
C ASP A 52 -2.59 -17.25 11.59
N GLY A 53 -3.62 -16.90 12.36
CA GLY A 53 -4.42 -15.70 12.09
C GLY A 53 -3.61 -14.41 12.16
N LEU A 54 -2.63 -14.32 13.08
CA LEU A 54 -1.72 -13.16 13.16
C LEU A 54 -0.79 -13.09 11.95
N ARG A 55 -0.30 -14.22 11.46
CA ARG A 55 0.54 -14.30 10.26
C ARG A 55 -0.24 -13.86 9.03
N GLU A 56 -1.43 -14.45 8.82
CA GLU A 56 -2.31 -14.11 7.69
C GLU A 56 -2.71 -12.63 7.71
N GLY A 57 -3.14 -12.11 8.87
CA GLY A 57 -3.52 -10.71 9.01
C GLY A 57 -2.37 -9.73 8.70
N ARG A 58 -1.13 -10.07 9.08
CA ARG A 58 0.05 -9.27 8.74
C ARG A 58 0.34 -9.28 7.24
N GLU A 59 0.25 -10.43 6.59
CA GLU A 59 0.51 -10.57 5.15
C GLU A 59 -0.54 -9.85 4.32
N LEU A 60 -1.83 -10.02 4.64
CA LEU A 60 -2.94 -9.34 3.96
C LEU A 60 -2.88 -7.83 4.18
N GLY A 61 -2.70 -7.38 5.42
CA GLY A 61 -2.62 -5.96 5.75
C GLY A 61 -1.43 -5.28 5.07
N ALA A 62 -0.25 -5.91 5.07
CA ALA A 62 0.92 -5.36 4.39
C ALA A 62 0.75 -5.32 2.86
N THR A 63 0.05 -6.29 2.28
CA THR A 63 -0.23 -6.32 0.84
C THR A 63 -1.19 -5.20 0.44
N ALA A 64 -2.30 -5.07 1.16
CA ALA A 64 -3.26 -3.99 0.94
C ALA A 64 -2.62 -2.60 1.09
N GLU A 65 -1.75 -2.43 2.09
CA GLU A 65 -1.05 -1.16 2.29
C GLU A 65 -0.05 -0.84 1.17
N ARG A 66 0.70 -1.84 0.69
CA ARG A 66 1.60 -1.66 -0.46
C ARG A 66 0.82 -1.28 -1.73
N GLU A 67 -0.32 -1.91 -1.96
CA GLU A 67 -1.20 -1.58 -3.10
C GLU A 67 -1.76 -0.17 -3.00
N ARG A 68 -2.18 0.26 -1.79
CA ARG A 68 -2.64 1.62 -1.53
C ARG A 68 -1.55 2.65 -1.83
N VAL A 69 -0.36 2.48 -1.26
CA VAL A 69 0.77 3.40 -1.46
C VAL A 69 1.19 3.43 -2.92
N LYS A 70 1.25 2.27 -3.60
CA LYS A 70 1.53 2.21 -5.03
C LYS A 70 0.49 2.98 -5.83
N GLY A 71 -0.80 2.78 -5.57
CA GLY A 71 -1.87 3.50 -6.26
C GLY A 71 -1.83 5.01 -6.07
N ILE A 72 -1.47 5.48 -4.87
CA ILE A 72 -1.23 6.91 -4.61
C ILE A 72 -0.05 7.42 -5.44
N ASN A 73 1.06 6.68 -5.47
CA ASN A 73 2.25 7.06 -6.25
C ASN A 73 1.98 7.05 -7.76
N ASP A 74 1.17 6.11 -8.25
CA ASP A 74 0.82 6.01 -9.67
C ASP A 74 -0.06 7.20 -10.12
N LEU A 75 -0.89 7.75 -9.22
CA LEU A 75 -1.73 8.93 -9.48
C LEU A 75 -1.01 10.27 -9.24
N HIS A 76 0.14 10.24 -8.59
CA HIS A 76 0.84 11.43 -8.16
C HIS A 76 1.33 12.26 -9.36
N VAL A 77 1.18 13.58 -9.24
CA VAL A 77 1.69 14.56 -10.20
C VAL A 77 2.84 15.33 -9.56
N ALA A 78 3.96 15.44 -10.28
CA ALA A 78 5.14 16.16 -9.83
C ALA A 78 4.80 17.60 -9.37
N GLY A 79 5.41 18.03 -8.28
CA GLY A 79 5.12 19.30 -7.60
C GLY A 79 4.08 19.21 -6.49
N PHE A 80 3.45 18.05 -6.26
CA PHE A 80 2.48 17.81 -5.17
C PHE A 80 2.97 16.75 -4.16
N GLU A 81 4.29 16.71 -3.91
CA GLU A 81 4.93 15.69 -3.07
C GLU A 81 4.48 15.80 -1.61
N ALA A 82 4.25 17.02 -1.12
CA ALA A 82 3.75 17.25 0.23
C ALA A 82 2.35 16.66 0.43
N GLU A 83 1.47 16.80 -0.57
CA GLU A 83 0.12 16.25 -0.55
C GLU A 83 0.12 14.72 -0.64
N ARG A 84 1.02 14.15 -1.45
CA ARG A 84 1.25 12.70 -1.52
C ARG A 84 1.72 12.16 -0.15
N ASP A 85 2.74 12.77 0.45
CA ASP A 85 3.30 12.31 1.71
C ASP A 85 2.30 12.40 2.86
N ALA A 86 1.51 13.47 2.88
CA ALA A 86 0.40 13.61 3.83
C ALA A 86 -0.65 12.50 3.65
N ALA A 87 -1.03 12.18 2.41
CA ALA A 87 -2.02 11.13 2.12
C ALA A 87 -1.50 9.72 2.46
N VAL A 88 -0.22 9.46 2.24
CA VAL A 88 0.42 8.19 2.65
C VAL A 88 0.41 8.08 4.18
N ALA A 89 0.86 9.12 4.89
CA ALA A 89 0.94 9.13 6.35
C ALA A 89 -0.44 9.05 7.03
N ALA A 90 -1.46 9.69 6.45
CA ALA A 90 -2.82 9.68 6.98
C ALA A 90 -3.60 8.38 6.68
N GLY A 91 -3.05 7.45 5.91
CA GLY A 91 -3.76 6.24 5.50
C GLY A 91 -4.93 6.51 4.54
N THR A 92 -4.87 7.63 3.79
CA THR A 92 -5.94 8.04 2.87
C THR A 92 -6.17 7.01 1.77
N SER A 93 -7.43 6.78 1.38
CA SER A 93 -7.73 5.88 0.27
C SER A 93 -7.23 6.44 -1.07
N ILE A 94 -7.00 5.57 -2.04
CA ILE A 94 -6.56 5.98 -3.39
C ILE A 94 -7.59 6.94 -4.02
N ALA A 95 -8.89 6.66 -3.85
CA ALA A 95 -9.97 7.46 -4.42
C ALA A 95 -10.05 8.86 -3.78
N ASP A 96 -9.90 8.95 -2.46
CA ASP A 96 -9.90 10.24 -1.76
C ASP A 96 -8.68 11.08 -2.16
N TYR A 97 -7.51 10.43 -2.28
CA TYR A 97 -6.31 11.10 -2.79
C TYR A 97 -6.51 11.64 -4.20
N ALA A 98 -7.13 10.86 -5.11
CA ALA A 98 -7.42 11.31 -6.46
C ALA A 98 -8.29 12.58 -6.50
N VAL A 99 -9.31 12.64 -5.64
CA VAL A 99 -10.19 13.82 -5.52
C VAL A 99 -9.42 15.03 -4.98
N VAL A 100 -8.60 14.84 -3.95
CA VAL A 100 -7.77 15.92 -3.38
C VAL A 100 -6.76 16.43 -4.40
N GLN A 101 -6.05 15.53 -5.08
CA GLN A 101 -5.07 15.87 -6.11
C GLN A 101 -5.72 16.64 -7.26
N ALA A 102 -6.90 16.21 -7.73
CA ALA A 102 -7.63 16.92 -8.78
C ALA A 102 -8.07 18.34 -8.36
N LYS A 103 -8.45 18.53 -7.09
CA LYS A 103 -8.75 19.87 -6.55
C LYS A 103 -7.49 20.72 -6.46
N ALA A 104 -6.41 20.18 -5.91
CA ALA A 104 -5.14 20.88 -5.78
C ALA A 104 -4.57 21.33 -7.14
N ILE A 105 -4.71 20.50 -8.18
CA ILE A 105 -4.34 20.85 -9.57
C ILE A 105 -5.18 22.03 -10.08
N LYS A 106 -6.50 22.01 -9.84
CA LYS A 106 -7.40 23.12 -10.23
C LYS A 106 -7.07 24.40 -9.47
N ASP A 107 -6.83 24.32 -8.16
CA ASP A 107 -6.55 25.48 -7.31
C ASP A 107 -5.22 26.15 -7.67
N ARG A 108 -4.22 25.37 -8.10
CA ARG A 108 -2.96 25.90 -8.64
C ARG A 108 -3.07 26.45 -10.07
N GLY A 109 -4.27 26.46 -10.65
CA GLY A 109 -4.51 27.02 -11.97
C GLY A 109 -3.97 26.17 -13.12
N ILE A 110 -3.56 24.92 -12.87
CA ILE A 110 -3.12 23.99 -13.92
C ILE A 110 -4.38 23.45 -14.61
N THR A 111 -4.96 24.29 -15.46
CA THR A 111 -6.14 23.97 -16.27
C THR A 111 -5.78 24.06 -17.73
N VAL A 112 -6.48 23.30 -18.58
CA VAL A 112 -6.30 23.38 -20.04
C VAL A 112 -6.50 24.81 -20.55
N ASP A 113 -7.41 25.58 -19.93
CA ASP A 113 -7.65 26.97 -20.30
C ASP A 113 -6.51 27.90 -19.87
N ALA A 114 -5.93 27.69 -18.70
CA ALA A 114 -4.72 28.41 -18.28
C ALA A 114 -3.53 28.06 -19.18
N MET A 115 -3.34 26.78 -19.51
CA MET A 115 -2.31 26.34 -20.46
C MET A 115 -2.52 26.96 -21.84
N LYS A 116 -3.77 27.04 -22.34
CA LYS A 116 -4.10 27.70 -23.61
C LYS A 116 -3.88 29.21 -23.58
N ARG A 117 -4.09 29.84 -22.42
CA ARG A 117 -3.84 31.27 -22.23
C ARG A 117 -2.33 31.55 -22.21
N ASP A 118 -1.56 30.69 -21.55
CA ASP A 118 -0.11 30.80 -21.44
C ASP A 118 0.60 30.42 -22.75
N SER A 119 0.09 29.42 -23.48
CA SER A 119 0.60 29.02 -24.80
C SER A 119 0.44 30.09 -25.89
N LYS A 120 -0.18 31.24 -25.58
CA LYS A 120 -0.25 32.40 -26.47
C LYS A 120 0.91 33.39 -26.30
N GLY A 121 1.90 33.14 -25.42
CA GLY A 121 3.14 33.94 -25.35
C GLY A 121 4.28 33.26 -26.13
N ALA A 122 5.09 33.91 -26.97
CA ALA A 122 5.45 35.32 -27.05
C ALA A 122 4.99 35.96 -28.38
N PRO A 123 4.82 37.31 -28.45
CA PRO A 123 4.93 37.98 -29.73
C PRO A 123 6.24 37.51 -30.35
N HIS A 124 6.19 36.95 -31.57
CA HIS A 124 7.41 36.77 -32.33
C HIS A 124 8.15 38.10 -32.22
N ALA A 125 9.40 38.08 -31.76
CA ALA A 125 10.30 39.17 -32.07
C ALA A 125 10.28 39.23 -33.60
N ALA A 126 9.44 40.12 -34.15
CA ALA A 126 9.55 40.47 -35.54
C ALA A 126 11.03 40.81 -35.69
N PRO A 127 11.78 40.15 -36.60
CA PRO A 127 13.10 40.63 -36.95
C PRO A 127 12.91 42.11 -37.19
N GLY A 128 13.56 42.94 -36.36
CA GLY A 128 13.32 44.38 -36.36
C GLY A 128 13.30 44.83 -37.82
N ASP A 129 12.23 45.53 -38.18
CA ASP A 129 11.98 46.02 -39.53
C ASP A 129 13.32 46.27 -40.27
N PRO A 130 13.63 45.56 -41.37
CA PRO A 130 14.91 45.71 -42.04
C PRO A 130 15.16 47.15 -42.52
N THR A 131 14.15 48.03 -42.48
CA THR A 131 14.31 49.46 -42.76
C THR A 131 14.75 50.29 -41.54
N ALA A 132 14.60 49.80 -40.31
CA ALA A 132 15.00 50.52 -39.10
C ALA A 132 16.53 50.59 -38.90
N GLY A 133 17.29 49.67 -39.52
CA GLY A 133 18.76 49.68 -39.53
C GLY A 133 19.41 50.44 -40.69
N ALA A 134 18.67 50.68 -41.79
CA ALA A 134 19.24 51.28 -42.99
C ALA A 134 19.58 52.77 -42.82
N SER A 135 18.86 53.48 -41.94
CA SER A 135 19.03 54.94 -41.80
C SER A 135 20.24 55.37 -40.97
N SER A 136 20.92 54.47 -40.24
CA SER A 136 22.04 54.86 -39.38
C SER A 136 23.37 54.92 -40.13
N TRP A 137 23.60 53.99 -41.07
CA TRP A 137 24.80 53.96 -41.91
C TRP A 137 24.84 55.09 -42.93
N ASP A 138 23.72 55.39 -43.60
CA ASP A 138 23.64 56.53 -44.52
C ASP A 138 23.91 57.86 -43.80
N ARG A 139 23.39 58.03 -42.58
CA ARG A 139 23.67 59.21 -41.74
C ARG A 139 25.14 59.32 -41.31
N ILE A 140 25.85 58.20 -41.15
CA ILE A 140 27.28 58.18 -40.83
C ILE A 140 28.11 58.52 -42.07
N VAL A 141 27.76 57.95 -43.22
CA VAL A 141 28.43 58.20 -44.51
C VAL A 141 28.26 59.66 -44.93
N ASP A 142 27.06 60.22 -44.83
CA ASP A 142 26.80 61.62 -45.18
C ASP A 142 27.52 62.60 -44.26
N ARG A 143 27.62 62.27 -42.96
CA ARG A 143 28.39 63.08 -42.01
C ARG A 143 29.89 63.09 -42.35
N HIS A 144 30.43 61.96 -42.81
CA HIS A 144 31.84 61.89 -43.25
C HIS A 144 32.07 62.63 -44.56
N LYS A 145 31.16 62.53 -45.54
CA LYS A 145 31.23 63.30 -46.78
C LYS A 145 31.14 64.81 -46.53
N ALA A 146 30.26 65.24 -45.62
CA ALA A 146 30.12 66.64 -45.23
C ALA A 146 31.40 67.18 -44.57
N LYS A 147 32.06 66.39 -43.71
CA LYS A 147 33.35 66.76 -43.12
C LYS A 147 34.49 66.79 -44.14
N ALA A 148 34.51 65.88 -45.11
CA ALA A 148 35.54 65.84 -46.16
C ALA A 148 35.41 66.99 -47.17
N LYS A 149 34.23 67.61 -47.30
CA LYS A 149 33.99 68.77 -48.17
C LYS A 149 34.24 70.12 -47.49
N ALA A 150 34.43 70.12 -46.16
CA ALA A 150 34.69 71.30 -45.35
C ALA A 150 36.17 71.45 -44.95
N ALA A 151 37.04 70.55 -45.43
CA ALA A 151 38.49 70.64 -45.40
C ALA A 151 39.01 70.93 -46.82
#